data_AF-A0A3D4X3H9-F1
#
_entry.id   AF-A0A3D4X3H9-F1
#
_cell.length_a   1.000
_cell.length_b   1.000
_cell.length_c   1.000
_cell.angle_alpha   90.00
_cell.angle_beta   90.00
_cell.angle_gamma   90.00
#
_symmetry.space_group_name_H-M   'P 1'
#
loop_
_entity.id
_entity.type
_entity.pdbx_description
1 polymer ?
#
loop_
_entity_poly.entity_id
_entity_poly.type
_entity_poly.pdbx_seq_one_letter_code
_entity_poly.pdbx_strand_id
1 'polypeptide(L)'
;MISKGQLVPYLFAQDAVADAQTAVAMNIMETTATTSTLPVTEYVIPWDFEVVGISIVSSEARTAGTLTVDATIDGTVTGLQAILDATNTIRDTGIQVRGSDVALAGARIGVKLTTASWTPVTGDIAVVVYAIVSLENI
;
A
#
# COMPACT_ATOMS: atom_id res chain seq x y z
N MET A 1 0.05 -14.07 -26.80
CA MET A 1 -0.04 -15.06 -25.71
C MET A 1 -0.60 -14.33 -24.50
N ILE A 2 -1.55 -14.91 -23.76
CA ILE A 2 -2.00 -14.35 -22.48
C ILE A 2 -0.93 -14.76 -21.47
N SER A 3 -0.16 -13.79 -20.96
CA SER A 3 0.81 -13.99 -19.88
C SER A 3 0.17 -14.75 -18.73
N LYS A 4 0.85 -15.77 -18.21
CA LYS A 4 0.47 -16.47 -16.96
C LYS A 4 0.95 -15.64 -15.76
N GLY A 5 0.56 -14.37 -15.70
CA GLY A 5 0.93 -13.50 -14.60
C GLY A 5 0.42 -14.06 -13.27
N GLN A 6 1.23 -13.95 -12.21
CA GLN A 6 0.84 -14.34 -10.86
C GLN A 6 0.39 -13.10 -10.08
N LEU A 7 -0.77 -13.17 -9.43
CA LEU A 7 -1.19 -12.13 -8.50
C LEU A 7 -0.42 -12.29 -7.18
N VAL A 8 0.33 -11.25 -6.80
CA VAL A 8 1.19 -11.24 -5.60
C VAL A 8 0.76 -10.09 -4.68
N PRO A 9 0.49 -10.37 -3.39
CA PRO A 9 0.21 -9.34 -2.38
C PRO A 9 1.50 -8.85 -1.70
N TYR A 10 1.61 -7.53 -1.51
CA TYR A 10 2.70 -6.87 -0.79
C TYR A 10 2.14 -6.11 0.40
N LEU A 11 2.62 -6.43 1.61
CA LEU A 11 2.02 -5.98 2.87
C LEU A 11 2.84 -4.88 3.52
N PHE A 12 2.16 -3.79 3.86
CA PHE A 12 2.67 -2.65 4.60
C PHE A 12 1.85 -2.45 5.86
N ALA A 13 2.43 -1.90 6.90
CA ALA A 13 1.73 -1.60 8.14
C ALA A 13 2.29 -0.36 8.82
N GLN A 14 1.44 0.28 9.62
CA GLN A 14 1.86 1.33 10.55
C GLN A 14 1.07 1.18 11.84
N ASP A 15 1.79 1.21 12.96
CA ASP A 15 1.22 1.25 14.30
C ASP A 15 0.83 2.68 14.66
N ALA A 16 -0.22 2.83 15.47
CA ALA A 16 -0.67 4.12 16.03
C ALA A 16 -0.60 5.29 15.01
N VAL A 17 -1.40 5.19 13.95
CA VAL A 17 -1.33 6.12 12.81
C VAL A 17 -1.57 7.55 13.25
N ALA A 18 -0.58 8.40 13.07
CA ALA A 18 -0.65 9.82 13.42
C ALA A 18 -1.53 10.61 12.43
N ASP A 19 -2.11 11.71 12.91
CA ASP A 19 -2.71 12.71 12.03
C ASP A 19 -1.63 13.58 11.34
N ALA A 20 -2.05 14.36 10.32
CA ALA A 20 -1.24 15.32 9.58
C ALA A 20 -0.01 14.72 8.86
N GLN A 21 -0.05 13.42 8.56
CA GLN A 21 0.93 12.80 7.69
C GLN A 21 0.68 13.25 6.25
N THR A 22 1.74 13.66 5.55
CA THR A 22 1.67 14.07 4.14
C THR A 22 2.58 13.18 3.32
N ALA A 23 1.99 12.29 2.52
CA ALA A 23 2.72 11.42 1.59
C ALA A 23 3.88 10.64 2.24
N VAL A 24 3.69 10.17 3.48
CA VAL A 24 4.69 9.43 4.26
C VAL A 24 4.81 8.02 3.71
N ALA A 25 6.02 7.58 3.38
CA ALA A 25 6.26 6.22 2.93
C ALA A 25 6.02 5.22 4.08
N MET A 26 5.19 4.20 3.83
CA MET A 26 4.89 3.18 4.83
C MET A 26 5.96 2.10 4.87
N ASN A 27 6.20 1.55 6.05
CA ASN A 27 7.14 0.44 6.22
C ASN A 27 6.49 -0.89 5.83
N ILE A 28 7.30 -1.85 5.37
CA ILE A 28 6.91 -3.25 5.24
C ILE A 28 6.66 -3.85 6.62
N MET A 29 5.82 -4.88 6.70
CA MET A 29 5.59 -5.57 7.97
C MET A 29 6.80 -6.44 8.35
N GLU A 30 7.31 -6.28 9.58
CA GLU A 30 8.30 -7.17 10.19
C GLU A 30 7.74 -7.78 11.48
N THR A 31 8.10 -9.03 11.77
CA THR A 31 7.69 -9.75 12.98
C THR A 31 8.76 -9.78 14.07
N THR A 32 9.94 -9.19 13.88
CA THR A 32 11.09 -9.32 14.81
C THR A 32 12.04 -8.12 14.86
N ALA A 33 11.51 -6.90 14.69
CA ALA A 33 12.34 -5.69 14.79
C ALA A 33 12.85 -5.50 16.24
N THR A 34 14.17 -5.51 16.44
CA THR A 34 14.80 -5.26 17.75
C THR A 34 14.81 -3.77 18.13
N THR A 35 14.71 -2.91 17.13
CA THR A 35 14.35 -1.50 17.24
C THR A 35 12.86 -1.37 16.91
N SER A 36 12.12 -0.49 17.59
CA SER A 36 10.66 -0.40 17.50
C SER A 36 10.09 -0.05 16.11
N THR A 37 10.92 0.08 15.07
CA THR A 37 10.51 0.29 13.68
C THR A 37 11.56 -0.29 12.70
N LEU A 38 11.10 -0.95 11.64
CA LEU A 38 11.91 -1.35 10.47
C LEU A 38 11.79 -0.27 9.39
N PRO A 39 12.85 0.49 9.05
CA PRO A 39 12.78 1.57 8.07
C PRO A 39 12.93 1.05 6.63
N VAL A 40 12.21 -0.02 6.28
CA VAL A 40 12.18 -0.57 4.91
C VAL A 40 10.80 -0.27 4.34
N THR A 41 10.73 0.56 3.31
CA THR A 41 9.47 1.11 2.82
C THR A 41 9.00 0.53 1.49
N GLU A 42 9.74 -0.42 0.92
CA GLU A 42 9.56 -0.84 -0.46
C GLU A 42 9.94 -2.32 -0.68
N TYR A 43 9.31 -2.94 -1.68
CA TYR A 43 9.69 -4.25 -2.22
C TYR A 43 10.31 -4.09 -3.60
N VAL A 44 11.53 -4.59 -3.80
CA VAL A 44 12.15 -4.68 -5.13
C VAL A 44 11.60 -5.90 -5.85
N ILE A 45 11.05 -5.72 -7.05
CA ILE A 45 10.43 -6.81 -7.81
C ILE A 45 11.39 -7.27 -8.91
N PRO A 46 11.83 -8.55 -8.95
CA PRO A 46 12.84 -9.01 -9.91
C PRO A 46 12.29 -9.34 -11.31
N TRP A 47 11.00 -9.06 -11.55
CA TRP A 47 10.31 -9.30 -12.81
C TRP A 47 9.48 -8.09 -13.20
N ASP A 48 9.09 -8.00 -14.47
CA ASP A 48 8.11 -7.01 -14.91
C ASP A 48 6.78 -7.23 -14.19
N PHE A 49 6.11 -6.14 -13.81
CA PHE A 49 4.86 -6.23 -13.07
C PHE A 49 3.91 -5.08 -13.43
N GLU A 50 2.65 -5.26 -13.03
CA GLU A 50 1.65 -4.21 -13.03
C GLU A 50 0.90 -4.17 -11.70
N VAL A 51 0.66 -2.97 -11.15
CA VAL A 51 -0.18 -2.81 -9.96
C VAL A 51 -1.65 -2.83 -10.38
N VAL A 52 -2.48 -3.61 -9.69
CA VAL A 52 -3.90 -3.82 -10.07
C VAL A 52 -4.90 -3.61 -8.95
N GLY A 53 -4.45 -3.61 -7.70
CA GLY A 53 -5.33 -3.38 -6.56
C GLY A 53 -4.59 -2.91 -5.33
N ILE A 54 -5.35 -2.30 -4.42
CA ILE A 54 -4.91 -1.90 -3.09
C ILE A 54 -6.05 -2.16 -2.10
N SER A 55 -5.73 -2.57 -0.89
CA SER A 55 -6.69 -2.66 0.21
C SER A 55 -6.11 -2.08 1.48
N ILE A 56 -6.98 -1.55 2.33
CA ILE A 56 -6.64 -1.06 3.67
C ILE A 56 -7.62 -1.62 4.70
N VAL A 57 -7.10 -1.92 5.88
CA VAL A 57 -7.89 -2.18 7.08
C VAL A 57 -7.25 -1.50 8.28
N SER A 58 -8.08 -0.95 9.16
CA SER A 58 -7.72 -0.36 10.44
C SER A 58 -8.19 -1.23 11.60
N SER A 59 -7.42 -1.29 12.69
CA SER A 59 -7.82 -1.98 13.93
C SER A 59 -8.94 -1.23 14.67
N GLU A 60 -9.10 0.07 14.40
CA GLU A 60 -10.13 0.92 14.97
C GLU A 60 -10.93 1.67 13.91
N ALA A 61 -12.21 1.93 14.18
CA ALA A 61 -13.05 2.69 13.26
C ALA A 61 -12.70 4.18 13.30
N ARG A 62 -12.56 4.78 12.11
CA ARG A 62 -12.47 6.21 11.89
C ARG A 62 -13.62 6.93 12.61
N THR A 63 -13.29 7.97 13.36
CA THR A 63 -14.24 8.87 14.03
C THR A 63 -14.24 10.28 13.44
N ALA A 64 -13.12 10.74 12.88
CA ALA A 64 -12.99 12.03 12.17
C ALA A 64 -11.90 11.98 11.09
N GLY A 65 -11.88 12.98 10.21
CA GLY A 65 -10.89 13.13 9.14
C GLY A 65 -10.91 12.07 8.07
N THR A 66 -9.77 11.91 7.40
CA THR A 66 -9.54 10.90 6.36
C THR A 66 -8.13 10.33 6.48
N LEU A 67 -7.99 9.07 6.07
CA LEU A 67 -6.71 8.40 5.88
C LEU A 67 -6.70 7.82 4.46
N THR A 68 -5.76 8.26 3.64
CA THR A 68 -5.60 7.82 2.25
C THR A 68 -4.27 7.11 2.09
N VAL A 69 -4.31 5.94 1.46
CA VAL A 69 -3.11 5.21 1.03
C VAL A 69 -3.07 5.14 -0.48
N ASP A 70 -1.91 5.39 -1.05
CA ASP A 70 -1.66 5.40 -2.50
C ASP A 70 -0.51 4.43 -2.82
N ALA A 71 -0.73 3.53 -3.77
CA ALA A 71 0.33 2.66 -4.24
C ALA A 71 1.43 3.48 -4.93
N THR A 72 2.69 3.04 -4.83
CA THR A 72 3.80 3.72 -5.50
C THR A 72 4.63 2.76 -6.33
N ILE A 73 5.15 3.27 -7.45
CA ILE A 73 6.25 2.67 -8.22
C ILE A 73 7.46 3.59 -8.08
N ASP A 74 8.57 3.05 -7.59
CA ASP A 74 9.82 3.80 -7.34
C ASP A 74 9.62 5.09 -6.53
N GLY A 75 8.73 5.03 -5.53
CA GLY A 75 8.41 6.16 -4.65
C GLY A 75 7.48 7.22 -5.28
N THR A 76 7.03 7.04 -6.52
CA THR A 76 6.05 7.92 -7.18
C THR A 76 4.65 7.34 -7.02
N VAL A 77 3.69 8.17 -6.59
CA VAL A 77 2.27 7.77 -6.45
C VAL A 77 1.68 7.42 -7.81
N THR A 78 0.88 6.37 -7.86
CA THR A 78 0.20 5.97 -9.09
C THR A 78 -1.21 6.55 -9.20
N GLY A 79 -1.79 6.95 -8.07
CA GLY A 79 -3.19 7.38 -7.98
C GLY A 79 -4.14 6.22 -7.68
N LEU A 80 -3.63 4.99 -7.56
CA LEU A 80 -4.41 3.85 -7.05
C LEU A 80 -4.53 3.94 -5.54
N GLN A 81 -5.72 4.33 -5.07
CA GLN A 81 -5.96 4.63 -3.68
C GLN A 81 -6.98 3.70 -3.00
N ALA A 82 -6.83 3.55 -1.69
CA ALA A 82 -7.91 3.17 -0.78
C ALA A 82 -8.00 4.19 0.35
N ILE A 83 -9.22 4.48 0.81
CA ILE A 83 -9.48 5.62 1.70
C ILE A 83 -10.37 5.18 2.87
N LEU A 84 -9.92 5.48 4.08
CA LEU A 84 -10.77 5.45 5.26
C LEU A 84 -11.39 6.84 5.50
N ASP A 85 -12.71 6.91 5.44
CA ASP A 85 -13.49 8.14 5.51
C ASP A 85 -14.82 7.93 6.27
N ALA A 86 -15.79 8.84 6.07
CA ALA A 86 -17.10 8.76 6.70
C ALA A 86 -17.96 7.57 6.24
N THR A 87 -17.66 6.98 5.09
CA THR A 87 -18.34 5.79 4.55
C THR A 87 -17.56 4.53 4.90
N ASN A 88 -16.25 4.54 4.65
CA ASN A 88 -15.36 3.42 4.82
C ASN A 88 -14.59 3.54 6.14
N THR A 89 -15.26 3.36 7.26
CA THR A 89 -14.67 3.70 8.56
C THR A 89 -13.60 2.71 9.05
N ILE A 90 -13.56 1.49 8.54
CA ILE A 90 -12.63 0.42 9.00
C ILE A 90 -11.80 -0.15 7.86
N ARG A 91 -12.34 -0.22 6.65
CA ARG A 91 -11.70 -0.87 5.51
C ARG A 91 -12.17 -0.26 4.21
N ASP A 92 -11.29 -0.31 3.21
CA ASP A 92 -11.60 0.07 1.84
C ASP A 92 -10.69 -0.67 0.86
N THR A 93 -11.05 -0.63 -0.43
CA THR A 93 -10.27 -1.23 -1.52
C THR A 93 -10.34 -0.38 -2.77
N GLY A 94 -9.24 -0.30 -3.50
CA GLY A 94 -9.18 0.23 -4.86
C GLY A 94 -8.75 -0.85 -5.84
N ILE A 95 -9.30 -0.82 -7.06
CA ILE A 95 -8.85 -1.64 -8.19
C ILE A 95 -8.67 -0.75 -9.41
N GLN A 96 -7.84 -1.18 -10.34
CA GLN A 96 -7.67 -0.49 -11.61
C GLN A 96 -7.61 -1.43 -12.80
N VAL A 97 -7.77 -0.84 -13.98
CA VAL A 97 -7.62 -1.55 -15.24
C VAL A 97 -6.15 -1.97 -15.44
N ARG A 98 -5.96 -3.19 -15.92
CA ARG A 98 -4.65 -3.73 -16.28
C ARG A 98 -3.91 -2.84 -17.28
N GLY A 99 -2.59 -2.75 -17.14
CA GLY A 99 -1.72 -1.95 -17.99
C GLY A 99 -1.66 -0.47 -17.63
N SER A 100 -2.36 -0.02 -16.58
CA SER A 100 -2.33 1.39 -16.15
C SER A 100 -0.99 1.74 -15.50
N ASP A 101 -0.55 0.92 -14.55
CA ASP A 101 0.71 1.10 -13.82
C ASP A 101 1.62 -0.10 -14.03
N VAL A 102 2.43 -0.07 -15.08
CA VAL A 102 3.39 -1.13 -15.45
C VAL A 102 4.80 -0.67 -15.12
N ALA A 103 5.62 -1.60 -14.60
CA ALA A 103 7.03 -1.37 -14.39
C ALA A 103 7.87 -2.57 -14.82
N LEU A 104 9.14 -2.30 -15.09
CA LEU A 104 10.12 -3.30 -15.47
C LEU A 104 10.76 -3.94 -14.23
N ALA A 105 11.34 -5.13 -14.43
CA ALA A 105 12.18 -5.78 -13.44
C ALA A 105 13.20 -4.83 -12.79
N GLY A 106 13.31 -4.89 -11.46
CA GLY A 106 14.14 -4.03 -10.64
C GLY A 106 13.41 -2.81 -10.06
N ALA A 107 12.23 -2.47 -10.57
CA ALA A 107 11.40 -1.41 -9.99
C ALA A 107 10.83 -1.82 -8.62
N ARG A 108 10.42 -0.81 -7.86
CA ARG A 108 10.03 -0.96 -6.45
C ARG A 108 8.56 -0.66 -6.22
N ILE A 109 7.87 -1.52 -5.48
CA ILE A 109 6.51 -1.29 -4.99
C ILE A 109 6.58 -0.71 -3.58
N GLY A 110 5.81 0.35 -3.34
CA GLY A 110 5.67 0.98 -2.02
C GLY A 110 4.25 1.51 -1.80
N VAL A 111 4.03 2.17 -0.65
CA VAL A 111 2.79 2.86 -0.31
C VAL A 111 3.11 4.21 0.32
N LYS A 112 2.34 5.24 -0.04
CA LYS A 112 2.33 6.53 0.66
C LYS A 112 1.02 6.78 1.40
N LEU A 113 1.16 7.19 2.65
CA LEU A 113 0.08 7.51 3.57
C LEU A 113 -0.10 9.02 3.70
N THR A 114 -1.36 9.46 3.64
CA THR A 114 -1.75 10.83 3.97
C THR A 114 -2.92 10.81 4.95
N THR A 115 -2.82 11.58 6.03
CA THR A 115 -3.89 11.77 7.02
C THR A 115 -4.26 13.25 7.13
N ALA A 116 -5.55 13.52 7.28
CA ALA A 116 -6.07 14.87 7.45
C ALA A 116 -7.21 14.88 8.48
N SER A 117 -6.95 15.49 9.64
CA SER A 117 -7.86 15.49 10.80
C SER A 117 -8.24 14.08 11.27
N TRP A 118 -7.37 13.09 11.03
CA TRP A 118 -7.59 11.68 11.29
C TRP A 118 -7.74 11.39 12.78
N THR A 119 -8.81 10.68 13.13
CA THR A 119 -8.97 10.05 14.44
C THR A 119 -9.61 8.67 14.27
N PRO A 120 -9.19 7.65 15.04
CA PRO A 120 -8.27 7.70 16.19
C PRO A 120 -6.79 7.61 15.81
N VAL A 121 -5.91 8.28 16.58
CA VAL A 121 -4.44 8.21 16.40
C VAL A 121 -3.78 7.03 17.12
N THR A 122 -4.58 6.15 17.71
CA THR A 122 -4.16 4.88 18.32
C THR A 122 -4.39 3.69 17.41
N GLY A 123 -5.14 3.86 16.33
CA GLY A 123 -5.46 2.78 15.39
C GLY A 123 -4.23 2.36 14.59
N ASP A 124 -4.08 1.07 14.40
CA ASP A 124 -3.07 0.46 13.54
C ASP A 124 -3.69 0.18 12.18
N ILE A 125 -2.89 0.27 11.11
CA ILE A 125 -3.35 -0.07 9.76
C ILE A 125 -2.48 -1.14 9.12
N ALA A 126 -3.13 -1.95 8.27
CA ALA A 126 -2.47 -2.82 7.31
C ALA A 126 -2.95 -2.47 5.90
N VAL A 127 -2.00 -2.40 4.96
CA VAL A 127 -2.25 -2.09 3.55
C VAL A 127 -1.67 -3.20 2.70
N VAL A 128 -2.45 -3.69 1.74
CA VAL A 128 -1.98 -4.68 0.77
C VAL A 128 -2.04 -4.10 -0.63
N VAL A 129 -0.90 -4.05 -1.31
CA VAL A 129 -0.84 -3.76 -2.75
C VAL A 129 -0.81 -5.09 -3.51
N TYR A 130 -1.67 -5.23 -4.50
CA TYR A 130 -1.75 -6.40 -5.37
C TYR A 130 -1.14 -6.06 -6.72
N ALA A 131 -0.10 -6.80 -7.11
CA ALA A 131 0.49 -6.69 -8.43
C ALA A 131 0.38 -8.02 -9.19
N ILE A 132 0.25 -7.94 -10.52
CA ILE A 132 0.44 -9.09 -11.40
C ILE A 132 1.90 -9.07 -11.84
N VAL A 133 2.62 -10.14 -11.50
CA VAL A 133 4.03 -10.31 -11.86
C VAL A 133 4.15 -11.21 -13.07
N SER A 134 4.89 -10.77 -14.08
CA SER A 134 5.09 -11.49 -15.35
C SER A 134 6.26 -12.46 -15.22
N LEU A 135 5.95 -13.75 -15.14
CA LEU A 135 6.93 -14.83 -14.98
C LEU A 135 7.42 -15.41 -16.33
N GLU A 136 7.30 -14.65 -17.42
CA GLU A 136 7.70 -15.15 -18.73
C GLU A 136 9.22 -15.35 -18.79
N ASN A 137 9.67 -16.53 -19.26
CA ASN A 137 11.08 -16.91 -19.46
C ASN A 137 11.92 -17.18 -18.20
N ILE A 138 11.27 -17.58 -17.10
CA ILE A 138 11.90 -18.28 -15.96
C ILE A 138 11.66 -19.79 -16.11
#